data_AF-G2XIT8-F1
#
_entry.id   AF-G2XIT8-F1
#
_cell.length_a   1.000
_cell.length_b   1.000
_cell.length_c   1.000
_cell.angle_alpha   90.00
_cell.angle_beta   90.00
_cell.angle_gamma   90.00
#
_symmetry.space_group_name_H-M   'P 1'
#
loop_
_entity.id
_entity.type
_entity.pdbx_description
1 polymer ?
#
loop_
_entity_poly.entity_id
_entity_poly.type
_entity_poly.pdbx_seq_one_letter_code
_entity_poly.pdbx_strand_id
1 'polypeptide(L)'
;MTKNPSLTASVTPGITAQEYYDRRANLAHRLPEGALAILPAAELKYRSGAVFHPYRQESNFLYLTGWAEGDSLAVIRNTGPQWGDFTFHLFCQPKDATAEQWSGPRNGIQAAADIFNADDAGDINRIDKLLPEIVKSATRVYTDLERPREGHAESKLWSLVKGDSRVAVNPLALCQQHRPECNM
;
A
#
# COMPACT_ATOMS: atom_id res chain seq x y z
N MET A 1 -15.06 18.84 -19.71
CA MET A 1 -15.03 17.79 -18.67
C MET A 1 -14.62 16.48 -19.32
N THR A 2 -13.34 16.30 -19.60
CA THR A 2 -12.80 15.06 -20.17
C THR A 2 -12.75 14.02 -19.05
N LYS A 3 -13.70 13.09 -19.03
CA LYS A 3 -13.54 11.86 -18.24
C LYS A 3 -12.27 11.18 -18.73
N ASN A 4 -11.28 11.03 -17.87
CA ASN A 4 -10.06 10.31 -18.18
C ASN A 4 -10.44 8.84 -18.45
N PRO A 5 -10.27 8.31 -19.66
CA PRO A 5 -10.82 6.99 -20.04
C PRO A 5 -10.24 5.82 -19.23
N SER A 6 -9.15 6.03 -18.51
CA SER A 6 -8.55 5.06 -17.59
C SER A 6 -9.37 4.81 -16.31
N LEU A 7 -10.25 5.73 -15.90
CA LEU A 7 -10.94 5.64 -14.61
C LEU A 7 -12.19 4.75 -14.62
N THR A 8 -12.76 4.50 -15.79
CA THR A 8 -13.96 3.65 -15.97
C THR A 8 -13.65 2.17 -16.13
N ALA A 9 -12.37 1.80 -16.30
CA ALA A 9 -11.96 0.40 -16.39
C ALA A 9 -12.03 -0.29 -15.01
N SER A 10 -12.47 -1.55 -14.99
CA SER A 10 -12.41 -2.40 -13.81
C SER A 10 -10.97 -2.86 -13.57
N VAL A 11 -10.40 -2.53 -12.42
CA VAL A 11 -9.04 -2.96 -12.00
C VAL A 11 -9.10 -4.36 -11.41
N THR A 12 -10.10 -4.60 -10.57
CA THR A 12 -10.44 -5.95 -10.08
C THR A 12 -11.91 -6.25 -10.42
N PRO A 13 -12.33 -7.53 -10.43
CA PRO A 13 -13.69 -7.89 -10.79
C PRO A 13 -14.73 -7.12 -9.97
N GLY A 14 -15.52 -6.28 -10.64
CA GLY A 14 -16.57 -5.47 -10.01
C GLY A 14 -16.11 -4.19 -9.31
N ILE A 15 -14.82 -3.83 -9.35
CA ILE A 15 -14.29 -2.60 -8.72
C ILE A 15 -13.50 -1.79 -9.76
N THR A 16 -13.90 -0.52 -9.95
CA THR A 16 -13.29 0.39 -10.92
C THR A 16 -12.04 1.06 -10.36
N ALA A 17 -11.21 1.59 -11.26
CA ALA A 17 -10.07 2.41 -10.85
C ALA A 17 -10.50 3.67 -10.09
N GLN A 18 -11.65 4.26 -10.46
CA GLN A 18 -12.26 5.37 -9.73
C GLN A 18 -12.62 5.01 -8.28
N GLU A 19 -13.24 3.85 -8.06
CA GLU A 19 -13.60 3.39 -6.70
C GLU A 19 -12.35 3.24 -5.82
N TYR A 20 -11.25 2.73 -6.36
CA TYR A 20 -9.97 2.69 -5.65
C TYR A 20 -9.39 4.08 -5.36
N TYR A 21 -9.49 5.01 -6.32
CA TYR A 21 -9.11 6.41 -6.12
C TYR A 21 -9.92 7.03 -4.97
N ASP A 22 -11.24 6.86 -4.97
CA ASP A 22 -12.14 7.43 -3.96
C ASP A 22 -11.81 6.89 -2.56
N ARG A 23 -11.49 5.60 -2.45
CA ARG A 23 -11.03 4.98 -1.18
C ARG A 23 -9.73 5.61 -0.67
N ARG A 24 -8.76 5.85 -1.55
CA ARG A 24 -7.50 6.51 -1.18
C ARG A 24 -7.70 7.97 -0.79
N ALA A 25 -8.52 8.70 -1.54
CA ALA A 25 -8.90 10.08 -1.23
C ALA A 25 -9.59 10.18 0.14
N ASN A 26 -10.52 9.27 0.44
CA ASN A 26 -11.20 9.19 1.72
C ASN A 26 -10.26 8.87 2.88
N LEU A 27 -9.27 7.99 2.68
CA LEU A 27 -8.24 7.74 3.69
C LEU A 27 -7.39 8.99 3.91
N ALA A 28 -6.84 9.57 2.84
CA ALA A 28 -5.94 10.72 2.90
C ALA A 28 -6.60 11.94 3.56
N HIS A 29 -7.86 12.22 3.22
CA HIS A 29 -8.63 13.34 3.79
C HIS A 29 -8.83 13.23 5.32
N ARG A 30 -8.72 12.03 5.89
CA ARG A 30 -8.79 11.81 7.35
C ARG A 30 -7.45 11.92 8.05
N LEU A 31 -6.36 11.91 7.30
CA LEU A 31 -5.02 12.07 7.84
C LEU A 31 -4.72 13.57 7.98
N PRO A 32 -3.92 13.99 8.98
CA PRO A 32 -3.39 15.35 9.02
C PRO A 32 -2.61 15.67 7.74
N GLU A 33 -2.59 16.95 7.35
CA GLU A 33 -1.80 17.39 6.21
C GLU A 33 -0.33 16.97 6.34
N GLY A 34 0.24 16.44 5.27
CA GLY A 34 1.61 15.92 5.21
C GLY A 34 1.82 14.56 5.86
N ALA A 35 0.77 13.91 6.39
CA ALA A 35 0.89 12.58 6.97
C ALA A 35 0.92 11.49 5.90
N LEU A 36 1.56 10.36 6.23
CA LEU A 36 1.71 9.18 5.39
C LEU A 36 0.98 7.98 5.98
N ALA A 37 0.31 7.20 5.15
CA ALA A 37 -0.07 5.82 5.44
C ALA A 37 0.86 4.87 4.67
N ILE A 38 1.54 3.97 5.37
CA ILE A 38 2.44 2.95 4.81
C ILE A 38 1.81 1.58 5.01
N LEU A 39 1.50 0.91 3.89
CA LEU A 39 0.76 -0.34 3.84
C LEU A 39 1.63 -1.40 3.16
N PRO A 40 2.18 -2.37 3.92
CA PRO A 40 2.90 -3.50 3.36
C PRO A 40 1.93 -4.51 2.70
N ALA A 41 2.33 -5.09 1.57
CA ALA A 41 1.67 -6.28 1.07
C ALA A 41 1.90 -7.47 2.03
N ALA A 42 1.02 -8.47 1.96
CA ALA A 42 1.18 -9.70 2.72
C ALA A 42 2.40 -10.47 2.25
N GLU A 43 3.08 -11.11 3.20
CA GLU A 43 4.19 -12.01 2.96
C GLU A 43 3.70 -13.39 2.50
N LEU A 44 4.53 -14.08 1.72
CA LEU A 44 4.28 -15.47 1.33
C LEU A 44 4.42 -16.40 2.53
N LYS A 45 3.37 -17.17 2.82
CA LYS A 45 3.34 -18.10 3.97
C LYS A 45 3.69 -19.51 3.54
N TYR A 46 4.71 -20.10 4.17
CA TYR A 46 5.13 -21.47 3.91
C TYR A 46 4.45 -22.45 4.85
N ARG A 47 3.98 -23.58 4.30
CA ARG A 47 3.42 -24.69 5.06
C ARG A 47 4.53 -25.59 5.59
N SER A 48 5.44 -25.99 4.69
CA SER A 48 6.60 -26.83 5.01
C SER A 48 7.60 -26.80 3.86
N GLY A 49 8.89 -26.63 4.17
CA GLY A 49 9.94 -26.58 3.15
C GLY A 49 9.61 -25.59 2.02
N ALA A 50 9.58 -26.07 0.79
CA ALA A 50 9.26 -25.28 -0.41
C ALA A 50 7.75 -25.15 -0.71
N VAL A 51 6.87 -25.76 0.10
CA VAL A 51 5.42 -25.71 -0.12
C VAL A 51 4.84 -24.47 0.54
N PHE A 52 4.24 -23.59 -0.26
CA PHE A 52 3.55 -22.39 0.22
C PHE A 52 2.03 -22.58 0.26
N HIS A 53 1.38 -21.82 1.14
CA HIS A 53 -0.06 -21.65 1.13
C HIS A 53 -0.50 -20.77 -0.04
N PRO A 54 -1.74 -20.90 -0.53
CA PRO A 54 -2.29 -19.95 -1.48
C PRO A 54 -2.09 -18.52 -0.99
N TYR A 55 -1.56 -17.67 -1.86
CA TYR A 55 -1.29 -16.28 -1.51
C TYR A 55 -2.60 -15.57 -1.17
N ARG A 56 -2.60 -14.88 -0.03
CA ARG A 56 -3.71 -14.03 0.40
C ARG A 56 -3.13 -12.67 0.77
N GLN A 57 -3.57 -11.66 0.05
CA GLN A 57 -3.16 -10.28 0.29
C GLN A 57 -3.66 -9.75 1.64
N GLU A 58 -2.94 -8.77 2.18
CA GLU A 58 -3.37 -7.99 3.34
C GLU A 58 -4.65 -7.21 2.95
N SER A 59 -5.64 -7.17 3.85
CA SER A 59 -6.99 -6.73 3.49
C SER A 59 -7.04 -5.22 3.22
N ASN A 60 -6.33 -4.40 3.99
CA ASN A 60 -6.29 -2.95 3.81
C ASN A 60 -5.54 -2.59 2.53
N PHE A 61 -4.40 -3.25 2.30
CA PHE A 61 -3.60 -3.13 1.09
C PHE A 61 -4.44 -3.46 -0.14
N LEU A 62 -5.13 -4.61 -0.17
CA LEU A 62 -5.98 -5.00 -1.29
C LEU A 62 -7.17 -4.04 -1.47
N TYR A 63 -7.77 -3.58 -0.38
CA TYR A 63 -8.92 -2.68 -0.41
C TYR A 63 -8.60 -1.31 -1.02
N LEU A 64 -7.40 -0.78 -0.74
CA LEU A 64 -6.97 0.56 -1.17
C LEU A 64 -6.27 0.56 -2.54
N THR A 65 -5.67 -0.56 -2.92
CA THR A 65 -4.87 -0.64 -4.16
C THR A 65 -5.47 -1.54 -5.22
N GLY A 66 -6.15 -2.64 -4.84
CA GLY A 66 -6.51 -3.72 -5.77
C GLY A 66 -5.34 -4.60 -6.19
N TRP A 67 -4.13 -4.33 -5.69
CA TRP A 67 -2.92 -5.03 -6.07
C TRP A 67 -2.81 -6.39 -5.37
N ALA A 68 -2.67 -7.44 -6.17
CA ALA A 68 -2.76 -8.83 -5.71
C ALA A 68 -1.40 -9.58 -5.74
N GLU A 69 -0.28 -8.86 -5.76
CA GLU A 69 1.06 -9.46 -5.65
C GLU A 69 1.72 -9.15 -4.29
N GLY A 70 2.56 -10.07 -3.85
CA GLY A 70 3.44 -9.87 -2.69
C GLY A 70 4.61 -8.93 -3.00
N ASP A 71 5.56 -8.84 -2.07
CA ASP A 71 6.78 -8.04 -2.24
C ASP A 71 6.49 -6.63 -2.77
N SER A 72 5.48 -5.99 -2.19
CA SER A 72 4.97 -4.69 -2.63
C SER A 72 4.68 -3.80 -1.43
N LEU A 73 4.75 -2.48 -1.63
CA LEU A 73 4.49 -1.47 -0.61
C LEU A 73 3.70 -0.31 -1.20
N ALA A 74 2.60 0.03 -0.55
CA ALA A 74 1.81 1.21 -0.89
C ALA A 74 2.08 2.32 0.12
N VAL A 75 2.27 3.54 -0.38
CA VAL A 75 2.39 4.75 0.45
C VAL A 75 1.39 5.78 -0.02
N ILE A 76 0.51 6.24 0.87
CA ILE A 76 -0.49 7.28 0.58
C ILE A 76 -0.16 8.50 1.44
N ARG A 77 0.14 9.62 0.80
CA ARG A 77 0.42 10.89 1.46
C ARG A 77 -0.77 11.83 1.35
N ASN A 78 -1.20 12.41 2.47
CA ASN A 78 -2.07 13.58 2.41
C ASN A 78 -1.25 14.83 2.02
N THR A 79 -1.58 15.47 0.90
CA THR A 79 -0.88 16.65 0.40
C THR A 79 -1.63 17.96 0.64
N GLY A 80 -2.85 17.91 1.19
CA GLY A 80 -3.66 19.12 1.38
C GLY A 80 -4.94 18.89 2.17
N PRO A 81 -5.72 19.95 2.40
CA PRO A 81 -6.94 19.85 3.20
C PRO A 81 -8.14 19.30 2.41
N GLN A 82 -8.11 19.29 1.07
CA GLN A 82 -9.28 18.94 0.27
C GLN A 82 -9.34 17.45 -0.02
N TRP A 83 -10.55 16.96 -0.27
CA TRP A 83 -10.74 15.60 -0.77
C TRP A 83 -10.11 15.48 -2.16
N GLY A 84 -9.26 14.47 -2.35
CA GLY A 84 -8.47 14.29 -3.57
C GLY A 84 -7.05 14.85 -3.51
N ASP A 85 -6.70 15.62 -2.48
CA ASP A 85 -5.33 16.10 -2.25
C ASP A 85 -4.46 14.99 -1.64
N PHE A 86 -4.02 14.05 -2.47
CA PHE A 86 -3.10 13.01 -2.04
C PHE A 86 -2.11 12.59 -3.12
N THR A 87 -1.05 11.91 -2.69
CA THR A 87 -0.13 11.21 -3.58
C THR A 87 -0.11 9.73 -3.22
N PHE A 88 -0.24 8.85 -4.21
CA PHE A 88 -0.19 7.41 -4.08
C PHE A 88 1.06 6.84 -4.76
N HIS A 89 1.98 6.34 -3.93
CA HIS A 89 3.13 5.58 -4.39
C HIS A 89 2.86 4.09 -4.29
N LEU A 90 3.27 3.33 -5.31
CA LEU A 90 3.22 1.87 -5.31
C LEU A 90 4.58 1.29 -5.72
N PHE A 91 5.24 0.64 -4.76
CA PHE A 91 6.48 -0.07 -4.99
C PHE A 91 6.19 -1.55 -5.18
N CYS A 92 6.71 -2.14 -6.25
CA CYS A 92 6.50 -3.55 -6.56
C CYS A 92 7.75 -4.16 -7.22
N GLN A 93 7.71 -5.46 -7.46
CA GLN A 93 8.78 -6.12 -8.22
C GLN A 93 8.73 -5.68 -9.69
N PRO A 94 9.89 -5.42 -10.32
CA PRO A 94 9.95 -5.24 -11.77
C PRO A 94 9.67 -6.57 -12.47
N LYS A 95 9.31 -6.47 -13.76
CA LYS A 95 9.23 -7.66 -14.62
C LYS A 95 10.61 -8.29 -14.75
N ASP A 96 10.66 -9.60 -14.63
CA ASP A 96 11.85 -10.41 -14.84
C ASP A 96 11.45 -11.68 -15.57
N ALA A 97 11.81 -11.77 -16.85
CA ALA A 97 11.44 -12.89 -17.71
C ALA A 97 11.95 -14.24 -17.17
N THR A 98 13.08 -14.25 -16.46
CA THR A 98 13.64 -15.48 -15.88
C THR A 98 12.82 -15.90 -14.66
N ALA A 99 12.48 -14.97 -13.79
CA ALA A 99 11.66 -15.26 -12.61
C ALA A 99 10.22 -15.63 -12.98
N GLU A 100 9.65 -14.98 -14.01
CA GLU A 100 8.27 -15.21 -14.47
C GLU A 100 8.06 -16.62 -15.04
N GLN A 101 9.12 -17.26 -15.58
CA GLN A 101 9.07 -18.67 -16.00
C GLN A 101 8.68 -19.62 -14.87
N TRP A 102 9.04 -19.27 -13.63
CA TRP A 102 8.85 -20.13 -12.45
C TRP A 102 7.71 -19.64 -11.55
N SER A 103 7.61 -18.32 -11.35
CA SER A 103 6.68 -17.70 -10.40
C SER A 103 5.38 -17.21 -11.05
N GLY A 104 5.27 -17.30 -12.38
CA GLY A 104 4.16 -16.75 -13.14
C GLY A 104 4.37 -15.28 -13.52
N PRO A 105 3.47 -14.72 -14.35
CA PRO A 105 3.59 -13.35 -14.83
C PRO A 105 3.49 -12.34 -13.68
N ARG A 106 4.29 -11.27 -13.76
CA ARG A 106 4.20 -10.11 -12.86
C ARG A 106 3.55 -8.94 -13.57
N ASN A 107 2.85 -8.10 -12.83
CA ASN A 107 2.30 -6.84 -13.31
C ASN A 107 3.42 -5.87 -13.69
N GLY A 108 4.40 -5.71 -12.79
CA GLY A 108 5.53 -4.79 -12.95
C GLY A 108 5.18 -3.32 -12.73
N ILE A 109 6.22 -2.48 -12.71
CA ILE A 109 6.14 -1.05 -12.37
C ILE A 109 5.23 -0.28 -13.33
N GLN A 110 5.25 -0.62 -14.63
CA GLN A 110 4.43 0.05 -15.63
C GLN A 110 2.93 -0.15 -15.36
N ALA A 111 2.51 -1.36 -14.96
CA ALA A 111 1.12 -1.63 -14.62
C ALA A 111 0.69 -0.86 -13.37
N ALA A 112 1.56 -0.70 -12.38
CA ALA A 112 1.29 0.09 -11.18
C ALA A 112 0.90 1.55 -11.53
N ALA A 113 1.57 2.16 -12.51
CA ALA A 113 1.21 3.48 -13.01
C ALA A 113 -0.06 3.44 -13.90
N ASP A 114 -0.07 2.60 -14.94
CA ASP A 114 -1.08 2.68 -16.01
C ASP A 114 -2.45 2.10 -15.64
N ILE A 115 -2.46 1.07 -14.78
CA ILE A 115 -3.68 0.31 -14.43
C ILE A 115 -4.14 0.66 -13.03
N PHE A 116 -3.21 0.72 -12.07
CA PHE A 116 -3.52 0.97 -10.66
C PHE A 116 -3.51 2.46 -10.29
N ASN A 117 -3.14 3.34 -11.24
CA ASN A 117 -3.08 4.79 -11.09
C ASN A 117 -2.22 5.22 -9.90
N ALA A 118 -1.04 4.62 -9.75
CA ALA A 118 -0.01 5.16 -8.88
C ALA A 118 0.54 6.45 -9.49
N ASP A 119 0.60 7.51 -8.69
CA ASP A 119 1.22 8.77 -9.09
C ASP A 119 2.73 8.60 -9.27
N ASP A 120 3.32 7.69 -8.49
CA ASP A 120 4.72 7.31 -8.58
C ASP A 120 4.87 5.81 -8.31
N ALA A 121 5.37 5.08 -9.30
CA ALA A 121 5.59 3.66 -9.24
C ALA A 121 7.09 3.35 -9.23
N GLY A 122 7.51 2.45 -8.33
CA GLY A 122 8.93 2.19 -8.12
C GLY A 122 9.28 0.72 -7.89
N ASP A 123 10.57 0.43 -8.00
CA ASP A 123 11.11 -0.90 -7.69
C ASP A 123 11.21 -1.10 -6.17
N ILE A 124 10.50 -2.10 -5.65
CA ILE A 124 10.55 -2.48 -4.23
C ILE A 124 11.96 -2.87 -3.78
N ASN A 125 12.83 -3.35 -4.67
CA ASN A 125 14.21 -3.68 -4.34
C ASN A 125 15.04 -2.45 -3.95
N ARG A 126 14.57 -1.25 -4.31
CA ARG A 126 15.20 0.04 -3.98
C ARG A 126 14.57 0.71 -2.76
N ILE A 127 13.67 0.02 -2.04
CA ILE A 127 12.89 0.62 -0.96
C ILE A 127 13.76 1.17 0.19
N ASP A 128 14.92 0.57 0.43
CA ASP A 128 15.90 1.02 1.43
C ASP A 128 16.39 2.45 1.22
N LYS A 129 16.37 2.91 -0.04
CA LYS A 129 16.80 4.26 -0.42
C LYS A 129 15.60 5.21 -0.56
N LEU A 130 14.48 4.71 -1.05
CA LEU A 130 13.31 5.53 -1.39
C LEU A 130 12.44 5.84 -0.17
N LEU A 131 12.15 4.84 0.66
CA LEU A 131 11.23 5.01 1.79
C LEU A 131 11.74 6.00 2.84
N PRO A 132 13.02 6.00 3.24
CA PRO A 132 13.51 6.98 4.22
C PRO A 132 13.35 8.43 3.76
N GLU A 133 13.55 8.72 2.47
CA GLU A 133 13.37 10.07 1.92
C GLU A 133 11.91 10.51 1.97
N ILE A 134 10.98 9.59 1.65
CA ILE A 134 9.54 9.85 1.74
C ILE A 134 9.13 10.11 3.21
N VAL A 135 9.58 9.25 4.14
CA VAL A 135 9.28 9.34 5.57
C VAL A 135 9.85 10.62 6.21
N LYS A 136 11.06 11.07 5.83
CA LYS A 136 11.67 12.30 6.36
C LYS A 136 10.76 13.51 6.21
N SER A 137 10.09 13.62 5.06
CA SER A 137 9.20 14.73 4.70
C SER A 137 7.78 14.64 5.30
N ALA A 138 7.49 13.57 6.06
CA ALA A 138 6.16 13.33 6.63
C ALA A 138 5.93 14.11 7.93
N THR A 139 4.72 14.59 8.16
CA THR A 139 4.34 15.17 9.46
C THR A 139 4.03 14.07 10.48
N ARG A 140 3.36 13.01 10.03
CA ARG A 140 3.02 11.82 10.81
C ARG A 140 3.05 10.57 9.93
N VAL A 141 3.43 9.43 10.48
CA VAL A 141 3.44 8.15 9.76
C VAL A 141 2.46 7.21 10.41
N TYR A 142 1.58 6.60 9.62
CA TYR A 142 0.64 5.58 10.03
C TYR A 142 0.97 4.28 9.34
N THR A 143 1.13 3.19 10.07
CA THR A 143 1.44 1.90 9.45
C THR A 143 0.80 0.71 10.15
N ASP A 144 0.42 -0.30 9.35
CA ASP A 144 -0.01 -1.62 9.82
C ASP A 144 1.16 -2.60 9.97
N LEU A 145 2.41 -2.13 9.84
CA LEU A 145 3.59 -2.95 10.10
C LEU A 145 3.52 -3.55 11.51
N GLU A 146 3.61 -4.88 11.58
CA GLU A 146 3.65 -5.58 12.86
C GLU A 146 4.91 -5.18 13.63
N ARG A 147 4.73 -4.76 14.88
CA ARG A 147 5.85 -4.58 15.79
C ARG A 147 6.50 -5.95 16.03
N PRO A 148 7.84 -6.05 15.89
CA PRO A 148 8.53 -7.30 16.17
C PRO A 148 8.24 -7.73 17.60
N ARG A 149 7.88 -9.01 17.77
CA ARG A 149 7.73 -9.62 19.09
C ARG A 149 9.11 -9.84 19.71
N GLU A 150 9.21 -9.77 21.03
CA GLU A 150 10.47 -10.05 21.74
C GLU A 150 11.04 -11.41 21.29
N GLY A 151 12.33 -11.42 20.92
CA GLY A 151 13.03 -12.62 20.46
C GLY A 151 12.85 -12.98 18.98
N HIS A 152 12.06 -12.22 18.22
CA HIS A 152 11.91 -12.41 16.76
C HIS A 152 12.72 -11.36 15.98
N ALA A 153 13.24 -11.76 14.82
CA ALA A 153 13.89 -10.83 13.90
C ALA A 153 12.91 -9.76 13.43
N GLU A 154 13.37 -8.50 13.40
CA GLU A 154 12.57 -7.40 12.90
C GLU A 154 12.39 -7.47 11.39
N SER A 155 11.23 -7.05 10.89
CA SER A 155 11.04 -6.95 9.44
C SER A 155 11.89 -5.81 8.87
N LYS A 156 12.36 -5.99 7.64
CA LYS A 156 13.15 -4.99 6.92
C LYS A 156 12.42 -3.64 6.83
N LEU A 157 11.11 -3.66 6.58
CA LEU A 157 10.31 -2.44 6.50
C LEU A 157 10.17 -1.76 7.87
N TRP A 158 10.04 -2.53 8.95
CA TRP A 158 10.00 -1.97 10.30
C TRP A 158 11.29 -1.23 10.66
N SER A 159 12.45 -1.80 10.31
CA SER A 159 13.74 -1.16 10.63
C SER A 159 13.95 0.18 9.93
N LEU A 160 13.36 0.37 8.75
CA LEU A 160 13.39 1.64 8.00
C LEU A 160 12.52 2.74 8.62
N VAL A 161 11.49 2.37 9.39
CA VAL A 161 10.48 3.30 9.89
C VAL A 161 10.61 3.52 11.41
N LYS A 162 11.07 2.53 12.19
CA LYS A 162 11.09 2.55 13.67
C LYS A 162 11.88 3.69 14.33
N GLY A 163 12.84 4.29 13.62
CA GLY A 163 13.68 5.36 14.13
C GLY A 163 12.97 6.72 14.18
N ASP A 164 11.78 6.82 13.59
CA ASP A 164 11.04 8.06 13.48
C ASP A 164 9.98 8.18 14.59
N SER A 165 10.10 9.21 15.43
CA SER A 165 9.17 9.47 16.55
C SER A 165 7.75 9.82 16.11
N ARG A 166 7.55 10.09 14.81
CA ARG A 166 6.24 10.41 14.20
C ARG A 166 5.44 9.16 13.82
N VAL A 167 5.95 7.96 14.09
CA VAL A 167 5.30 6.71 13.72
C VAL A 167 4.20 6.34 14.72
N ALA A 168 2.96 6.45 14.26
CA ALA A 168 1.80 5.85 14.86
C ALA A 168 1.52 4.50 14.19
N VAL A 169 1.31 3.46 14.99
CA VAL A 169 0.85 2.16 14.47
C VAL A 169 -0.67 2.14 14.37
N ASN A 170 -1.18 1.45 13.35
CA ASN A 170 -2.60 1.27 13.00
C ASN A 170 -3.30 2.51 12.37
N PRO A 171 -3.14 2.76 11.05
CA PRO A 171 -3.91 3.75 10.29
C PRO A 171 -5.43 3.59 10.44
N LEU A 172 -5.94 2.35 10.58
CA LEU A 172 -7.37 2.09 10.61
C LEU A 172 -8.04 2.23 11.98
N ALA A 173 -7.29 2.32 13.08
CA ALA A 173 -7.88 2.70 14.38
C ALA A 173 -8.51 4.10 14.31
N LEU A 174 -8.00 4.98 13.45
CA LEU A 174 -8.64 6.27 13.14
C LEU A 174 -9.85 6.11 12.21
N CYS A 175 -9.90 5.03 11.44
CA CYS A 175 -10.95 4.74 10.47
C CYS A 175 -12.23 4.22 11.14
N GLN A 176 -12.10 3.36 12.15
CA GLN A 176 -13.19 2.61 12.79
C GLN A 176 -13.92 3.34 13.94
N GLN A 177 -13.47 4.54 14.36
CA GLN A 177 -14.07 5.29 15.47
C GLN A 177 -15.42 5.95 15.18
N HIS A 178 -15.98 5.78 13.98
CA HIS A 178 -17.34 6.20 13.62
C HIS A 178 -18.04 5.09 12.84
N ARG A 179 -18.24 3.92 13.47
CA ARG A 179 -19.48 3.20 13.18
C ARG A 179 -20.59 3.97 13.90
N PRO A 180 -21.55 4.61 13.20
CA PRO A 180 -22.82 4.86 13.85
C PRO A 180 -23.32 3.50 14.33
N GLU A 181 -23.73 3.46 15.58
CA GLU A 181 -24.27 2.30 16.25
C GLU A 181 -25.18 1.51 15.29
N CYS A 182 -24.81 0.26 15.01
CA CYS A 182 -25.81 -0.75 14.68
C CYS A 182 -26.71 -0.86 15.91
N ASN A 183 -27.76 -0.04 15.95
CA ASN A 183 -28.91 -0.25 16.80
C ASN A 183 -30.05 -0.81 15.93
N MET A 184 -30.50 -2.00 16.34
CA MET A 184 -31.53 -2.90 15.80
C MET A 184 -31.18 -3.74 14.57
#